data_AF-A0A7H0H0H3-F1
#
_entry.id   AF-A0A7H0H0H3-F1
#
_cell.length_a   1.000
_cell.length_b   1.000
_cell.length_c   1.000
_cell.angle_alpha   90.00
_cell.angle_beta   90.00
_cell.angle_gamma   90.00
#
_symmetry.space_group_name_H-M   'P 1'
#
loop_
_entity.id
_entity.type
_entity.pdbx_description
1 polymer ?
#
loop_
_entity_poly.entity_id
_entity_poly.type
_entity_poly.pdbx_seq_one_letter_code
_entity_poly.pdbx_strand_id
1 'polypeptide(L)'
;MSLSAGLQASYGNQRVSYGNLVFGDQLSDEGLTGNLTAETLDVVPVNYLTIGVGGLLYTERFWIGAAAHHLNQPDLGFATQTKLPMRLNFNTGYKHYFVRTSTPIKTREISLTGTASYTRQGGSQRAEVGLYGTVSPITLGAVYRGMPLPGAPQPQQIIAAIAGISTGVFRFGYSYDVSLSDFSADLGGAHELSVSVRNFDRIEDAWRRLRHRNFKAIPTPAF
;
A
#
# COMPACT_ATOMS: atom_id res chain seq x y z
N MET A 1 -3.59 22.35 -12.37
CA MET A 1 -2.46 21.66 -11.74
C MET A 1 -2.58 21.88 -10.26
N SER A 2 -2.49 20.84 -9.44
CA SER A 2 -2.73 20.91 -8.00
C SER A 2 -1.58 20.27 -7.24
N LEU A 3 -1.24 20.83 -6.09
CA LEU A 3 -0.21 20.33 -5.18
C LEU A 3 -0.85 19.96 -3.86
N SER A 4 -0.55 18.76 -3.38
CA SER A 4 -0.94 18.28 -2.05
C SER A 4 0.32 17.94 -1.26
N ALA A 5 0.33 18.27 0.02
CA ALA A 5 1.36 17.89 0.97
C ALA A 5 0.74 17.14 2.14
N GLY A 6 1.51 16.26 2.77
CA GLY A 6 1.07 15.46 3.91
C GLY A 6 2.16 15.30 4.96
N LEU A 7 1.74 15.32 6.22
CA LEU A 7 2.56 14.95 7.37
C LEU A 7 2.02 13.65 7.96
N GLN A 8 2.90 12.77 8.39
CA GLN A 8 2.58 11.50 9.02
C GLN A 8 3.27 11.43 10.37
N ALA A 9 2.51 11.14 11.43
CA ALA A 9 3.03 10.66 12.70
C ALA A 9 2.53 9.23 12.89
N SER A 10 3.39 8.33 13.37
CA SER A 10 3.01 6.95 13.62
C SER A 10 3.67 6.44 14.89
N TYR A 11 2.93 5.59 15.60
CA TYR A 11 3.38 4.90 16.80
C TYR A 11 3.49 3.42 16.48
N GLY A 12 4.61 2.80 16.86
CA GLY A 12 4.85 1.38 16.71
C GLY A 12 5.20 0.74 18.05
N ASN A 13 4.72 -0.48 18.25
CA ASN A 13 5.15 -1.36 19.32
C ASN A 13 5.76 -2.61 18.69
N GLN A 14 7.00 -2.92 19.03
CA GLN A 14 7.66 -4.15 18.65
C GLN A 14 7.75 -5.04 19.89
N ARG A 15 7.33 -6.30 19.74
CA ARG A 15 7.42 -7.32 20.77
C ARG A 15 7.84 -8.62 20.11
N VAL A 16 8.85 -9.28 20.68
CA VAL A 16 9.29 -10.60 20.24
C VAL A 16 8.85 -11.62 21.29
N SER A 17 8.18 -12.68 20.84
CA SER A 17 7.74 -13.78 21.71
C SER A 17 8.71 -14.95 21.56
N TYR A 18 9.48 -15.21 22.61
CA TYR A 18 10.45 -16.29 22.64
C TYR A 18 9.87 -17.59 23.24
N GLY A 19 8.63 -17.57 23.75
CA GLY A 19 8.03 -18.72 24.45
C GLY A 19 7.77 -19.96 23.59
N ASN A 20 7.84 -19.83 22.26
CA ASN A 20 7.71 -20.95 21.31
C ASN A 20 9.03 -21.24 20.56
N LEU A 21 10.14 -20.64 20.98
CA LEU A 21 11.44 -20.93 20.40
C LEU A 21 12.09 -22.08 21.15
N VAL A 22 12.72 -22.97 20.39
CA VAL A 22 13.60 -24.02 20.93
C VAL A 22 15.02 -23.49 20.85
N PHE A 23 15.68 -23.42 22.00
CA PHE A 23 17.06 -22.95 22.09
C PHE A 23 18.04 -24.12 21.94
N GLY A 24 19.28 -23.82 21.53
CA GLY A 24 20.29 -24.86 21.23
C GLY A 24 20.66 -25.70 22.45
N ASP A 25 20.56 -25.13 23.65
CA ASP A 25 20.75 -25.81 24.94
C ASP A 25 19.59 -26.74 25.33
N GLN A 26 18.47 -26.66 24.61
CA GLN A 26 17.32 -27.55 24.75
C GLN A 26 17.35 -28.73 23.75
N LEU A 27 18.41 -28.82 22.93
CA LEU A 27 18.61 -29.89 21.95
C LEU A 27 19.79 -30.78 22.34
N SER A 28 19.65 -32.08 22.08
CA SER A 28 20.66 -33.13 22.21
C SER A 28 20.65 -34.02 20.97
N ASP A 29 21.61 -34.95 20.86
CA ASP A 29 21.68 -35.90 19.75
C ASP A 29 20.42 -36.80 19.66
N GLU A 30 19.71 -36.98 20.77
CA GLU A 30 18.42 -37.70 20.83
C GLU A 30 17.18 -36.81 20.68
N GLY A 31 17.34 -35.50 20.48
CA GLY A 31 16.26 -34.53 20.30
C GLY A 31 16.08 -33.56 21.48
N LEU A 32 14.84 -33.14 21.76
CA LEU A 32 14.54 -32.17 22.82
C LEU A 32 14.86 -32.74 24.21
N THR A 33 15.70 -32.05 24.97
CA THR A 33 16.15 -32.48 26.30
C THR A 33 15.10 -32.30 27.39
N GLY A 34 14.06 -31.50 27.14
CA GLY A 34 13.03 -31.15 28.13
C GLY A 34 13.48 -30.15 29.21
N ASN A 35 14.73 -29.69 29.15
CA ASN A 35 15.27 -28.70 30.08
C ASN A 35 14.76 -27.29 29.75
N LEU A 36 14.64 -26.45 30.78
CA LEU A 36 14.45 -25.01 30.60
C LEU A 36 15.73 -24.42 29.98
N THR A 37 15.57 -23.48 29.06
CA THR A 37 16.73 -22.75 28.50
C THR A 37 17.44 -21.93 29.58
N ALA A 38 18.76 -21.88 29.50
CA ALA A 38 19.62 -21.02 30.30
C ALA A 38 19.78 -19.61 29.70
N GLU A 39 19.18 -19.34 28.53
CA GLU A 39 19.19 -18.02 27.90
C GLU A 39 18.45 -16.98 28.75
N THR A 40 19.15 -15.90 29.12
CA THR A 40 18.55 -14.77 29.85
C THR A 40 17.91 -13.82 28.84
N LEU A 41 16.60 -13.94 28.66
CA LEU A 41 15.83 -13.14 27.72
C LEU A 41 15.24 -11.91 28.41
N ASP A 42 16.04 -10.87 28.62
CA ASP A 42 15.55 -9.57 29.09
C ASP A 42 14.89 -8.80 27.94
N VAL A 43 13.62 -9.11 27.67
CA VAL A 43 12.90 -8.63 26.48
C VAL A 43 11.85 -7.61 26.88
N VAL A 44 12.25 -6.34 26.90
CA VAL A 44 11.33 -5.21 27.06
C VAL A 44 10.74 -4.85 25.69
N PRO A 45 9.41 -4.76 25.52
CA PRO A 45 8.79 -4.28 24.30
C PRO A 45 9.30 -2.88 23.94
N VAL A 46 9.69 -2.68 22.68
CA VAL A 46 10.18 -1.38 22.20
C VAL A 46 9.02 -0.60 21.61
N ASN A 47 8.74 0.55 22.20
CA ASN A 47 7.77 1.52 21.70
C ASN A 47 8.53 2.63 20.99
N TYR A 48 8.10 2.99 19.79
CA TYR A 48 8.71 4.06 19.03
C TYR A 48 7.69 4.96 18.36
N LEU A 49 8.06 6.24 18.27
CA LEU A 49 7.36 7.23 17.48
C LEU A 49 8.17 7.51 16.23
N THR A 50 7.50 7.62 15.09
CA THR A 50 8.11 7.96 13.81
C THR A 50 7.35 9.07 13.12
N ILE A 51 8.10 9.93 12.43
CA ILE A 51 7.55 10.98 11.59
C ILE A 51 7.89 10.77 10.12
N GLY A 52 7.01 11.25 9.25
CA GLY A 52 7.17 11.23 7.81
C GLY A 52 6.51 12.42 7.14
N VAL A 53 6.98 12.74 5.94
CA VAL A 53 6.46 13.84 5.12
C VAL A 53 6.34 13.38 3.68
N GLY A 54 5.40 13.96 2.93
CA GLY A 54 5.26 13.66 1.52
C GLY A 54 4.56 14.76 0.74
N GLY A 55 4.75 14.74 -0.57
CA GLY A 55 4.13 15.66 -1.51
C GLY A 55 3.67 14.93 -2.77
N LEU A 56 2.59 15.43 -3.37
CA LEU A 56 2.01 14.95 -4.61
C LEU A 56 1.63 16.15 -5.48
N LEU A 57 2.27 16.26 -6.64
CA LEU A 57 1.87 17.19 -7.70
C LEU A 57 1.08 16.39 -8.73
N TYR A 58 -0.14 16.84 -9.05
CA TYR A 58 -0.98 16.12 -9.98
C TYR A 58 -1.82 17.03 -10.88
N THR A 59 -2.22 16.45 -12.01
CA THR A 59 -3.12 16.99 -13.01
C THR A 59 -4.12 15.90 -13.38
N GLU A 60 -5.02 16.15 -14.33
CA GLU A 60 -5.95 15.12 -14.80
C GLU A 60 -5.27 13.93 -15.48
N ARG A 61 -4.05 14.12 -16.00
CA ARG A 61 -3.34 13.12 -16.82
C ARG A 61 -2.00 12.69 -16.23
N PHE A 62 -1.44 13.43 -15.29
CA PHE A 62 -0.09 13.20 -14.81
C PHE A 62 -0.03 13.40 -13.31
N TRP A 63 0.78 12.60 -12.63
CA TRP A 63 1.13 12.81 -11.23
C TRP A 63 2.58 12.45 -10.98
N ILE A 64 3.18 13.14 -10.01
CA ILE A 64 4.50 12.86 -9.47
C ILE A 64 4.46 13.13 -7.98
N GLY A 65 4.99 12.20 -7.20
CA GLY A 65 4.99 12.27 -5.75
C GLY A 65 6.27 11.72 -5.16
N ALA A 66 6.60 12.23 -3.97
CA ALA A 66 7.71 11.76 -3.18
C ALA A 66 7.32 11.79 -1.70
N ALA A 67 7.80 10.80 -0.94
CA ALA A 67 7.59 10.72 0.49
C ALA A 67 8.84 10.19 1.19
N ALA A 68 9.10 10.72 2.38
CA ALA A 68 10.14 10.28 3.29
C ALA A 68 9.50 9.86 4.61
N HIS A 69 9.78 8.64 5.06
CA HIS A 69 9.31 8.09 6.32
C HIS A 69 10.48 7.76 7.23
N HIS A 70 10.24 7.70 8.54
CA HIS A 70 11.27 7.43 9.56
C HIS A 70 12.38 8.49 9.56
N LEU A 71 12.00 9.77 9.40
CA LEU A 71 12.95 10.89 9.38
C LEU A 71 13.75 10.99 10.68
N ASN A 72 13.12 10.67 11.81
CA ASN A 72 13.73 10.66 13.13
C ASN A 72 14.46 9.35 13.46
N GLN A 73 14.51 8.39 12.52
CA GLN A 73 15.21 7.10 12.64
C GLN A 73 15.13 6.48 14.04
N PRO A 74 13.92 6.13 14.52
CA PRO A 74 13.74 5.69 15.89
C PRO A 74 14.57 4.43 16.19
N ASP A 75 15.03 4.32 17.44
CA ASP A 75 15.74 3.14 17.91
C ASP A 75 14.75 1.99 18.14
N LEU A 76 15.08 0.81 17.62
CA LEU A 76 14.31 -0.42 17.75
C LEU A 76 15.01 -1.42 18.69
N GLY A 77 16.10 -1.03 19.35
CA GLY A 77 17.01 -1.96 20.03
C GLY A 77 16.38 -2.80 21.16
N PHE A 78 16.49 -4.12 21.02
CA PHE A 78 16.23 -5.12 22.08
C PHE A 78 17.51 -5.59 22.78
N ALA A 79 18.69 -5.50 22.13
CA ALA A 79 19.99 -5.90 22.70
C ALA A 79 21.16 -5.10 22.10
N THR A 80 21.08 -4.73 20.82
CA THR A 80 22.01 -3.80 20.14
C THR A 80 21.23 -2.62 19.56
N GLN A 81 21.82 -1.43 19.62
CA GLN A 81 21.23 -0.21 19.08
C GLN A 81 21.02 -0.36 17.56
N THR A 82 19.77 -0.56 17.16
CA THR A 82 19.36 -0.79 15.78
C THR A 82 18.36 0.28 15.41
N LYS A 83 18.81 1.26 14.62
CA LYS A 83 17.93 2.35 14.16
C LYS A 83 17.08 1.89 12.98
N LEU A 84 15.80 2.28 12.97
CA LEU A 84 14.94 2.08 11.81
C LEU A 84 15.40 3.01 10.68
N PRO A 85 15.90 2.47 9.55
CA PRO A 85 16.41 3.30 8.47
C PRO A 85 15.29 4.10 7.81
N MET A 86 15.64 5.33 7.40
CA MET A 86 14.77 6.19 6.63
C MET A 86 14.31 5.49 5.35
N ARG A 87 13.01 5.60 5.04
CA ARG A 87 12.41 5.07 3.81
C ARG A 87 12.05 6.21 2.88
N LEU A 88 12.59 6.19 1.67
CA LEU A 88 12.29 7.15 0.62
C LEU A 88 11.44 6.45 -0.45
N ASN A 89 10.34 7.09 -0.83
CA ASN A 89 9.44 6.63 -1.87
C ASN A 89 9.30 7.73 -2.92
N PHE A 90 9.34 7.34 -4.18
CA PHE A 90 9.07 8.17 -5.33
C PHE A 90 8.06 7.45 -6.22
N ASN A 91 7.06 8.16 -6.72
CA ASN A 91 6.08 7.61 -7.64
C ASN A 91 5.72 8.62 -8.72
N THR A 92 5.43 8.13 -9.91
CA THR A 92 5.00 8.95 -11.03
C THR A 92 4.11 8.14 -11.95
N GLY A 93 3.29 8.83 -12.73
CA GLY A 93 2.49 8.18 -13.74
C GLY A 93 1.83 9.15 -14.69
N TYR A 94 1.47 8.60 -15.85
CA TYR A 94 0.81 9.31 -16.91
C TYR A 94 -0.36 8.49 -17.44
N LYS A 95 -1.51 9.16 -17.56
CA LYS A 95 -2.77 8.62 -18.03
C LYS A 95 -3.17 9.31 -19.32
N HIS A 96 -3.15 8.53 -20.39
CA HIS A 96 -3.62 8.93 -21.70
C HIS A 96 -5.07 8.51 -21.89
N TYR A 97 -5.95 9.47 -22.19
CA TYR A 97 -7.36 9.20 -22.50
C TYR A 97 -7.55 9.15 -24.01
N PHE A 98 -8.00 8.01 -24.52
CA PHE A 98 -8.43 7.88 -25.92
C PHE A 98 -9.89 8.33 -26.07
N VAL A 99 -10.73 7.90 -25.13
CA VAL A 99 -12.13 8.29 -25.06
C VAL A 99 -12.45 8.65 -23.63
N ARG A 100 -13.00 9.86 -23.43
CA ARG A 100 -13.52 10.30 -22.15
C ARG A 100 -14.90 10.91 -22.38
N THR A 101 -15.94 10.16 -22.03
CA THR A 101 -17.31 10.66 -22.06
C THR A 101 -17.90 10.47 -20.68
N SER A 102 -18.19 11.59 -20.02
CA SER A 102 -18.92 11.59 -18.76
C SER A 102 -20.33 12.09 -19.03
N THR A 103 -21.26 11.15 -19.15
CA THR A 103 -22.70 11.44 -19.21
C THR A 103 -23.25 11.22 -17.79
N PRO A 104 -24.28 11.97 -17.34
CA PRO A 104 -24.89 11.78 -16.01
C PRO A 104 -25.32 10.34 -15.68
N ILE A 105 -25.50 9.49 -16.70
CA ILE A 105 -25.98 8.10 -16.57
C ILE A 105 -24.84 7.08 -16.70
N LYS A 106 -23.79 7.36 -17.48
CA LYS A 106 -22.67 6.45 -17.71
C LYS A 106 -21.38 7.22 -17.94
N THR A 107 -20.34 6.83 -17.21
CA THR A 107 -18.97 7.24 -17.51
C THR A 107 -18.34 6.16 -18.38
N ARG A 108 -18.06 6.50 -19.65
CA ARG A 108 -17.31 5.66 -20.56
C ARG A 108 -15.90 6.22 -20.68
N GLU A 109 -14.94 5.42 -20.26
CA GLU A 109 -13.53 5.76 -20.32
C GLU A 109 -12.77 4.65 -21.05
N ILE A 110 -11.97 5.05 -22.04
CA ILE A 110 -10.92 4.22 -22.64
C ILE A 110 -9.61 4.95 -22.42
N SER A 111 -8.74 4.39 -21.60
CA SER A 111 -7.47 5.01 -21.22
C SER A 111 -6.34 4.00 -21.08
N LEU A 112 -5.12 4.50 -21.25
CA LEU A 112 -3.89 3.77 -20.97
C LEU A 112 -3.09 4.56 -19.95
N THR A 113 -2.62 3.89 -18.91
CA THR A 113 -1.96 4.50 -17.77
C THR A 113 -0.62 3.82 -17.53
N GLY A 114 0.48 4.56 -17.73
CA GLY A 114 1.82 4.14 -17.35
C GLY A 114 2.17 4.67 -15.97
N THR A 115 2.85 3.86 -15.18
CA THR A 115 3.26 4.18 -13.80
C THR A 115 4.68 3.72 -13.55
N ALA A 116 5.41 4.45 -12.72
CA ALA A 116 6.72 4.05 -12.24
C ALA A 116 6.85 4.42 -10.76
N SER A 117 7.48 3.56 -9.98
CA SER A 117 7.75 3.81 -8.57
C SER A 117 9.15 3.36 -8.20
N TYR A 118 9.74 4.04 -7.21
CA TYR A 118 11.02 3.71 -6.64
C TYR A 118 10.95 3.84 -5.12
N THR A 119 11.40 2.81 -4.42
CA THR A 119 11.45 2.76 -2.96
C THR A 119 12.84 2.37 -2.51
N ARG A 120 13.40 3.12 -1.56
CA ARG A 120 14.68 2.82 -0.92
C ARG A 120 14.51 2.83 0.59
N GLN A 121 14.93 1.75 1.25
CA GLN A 121 14.96 1.66 2.70
C GLN A 121 16.17 0.84 3.16
N GLY A 122 17.05 1.46 3.95
CA GLY A 122 18.30 0.84 4.36
C GLY A 122 19.14 0.42 3.16
N GLY A 123 19.56 -0.85 3.13
CA GLY A 123 20.28 -1.46 2.00
C GLY A 123 19.40 -1.97 0.86
N SER A 124 18.08 -1.92 0.99
CA SER A 124 17.15 -2.44 -0.01
C SER A 124 16.64 -1.32 -0.93
N GLN A 125 16.64 -1.60 -2.23
CA GLN A 125 16.10 -0.73 -3.27
C GLN A 125 15.14 -1.53 -4.14
N ARG A 126 14.00 -0.93 -4.47
CA ARG A 126 12.97 -1.55 -5.32
C ARG A 126 12.49 -0.53 -6.33
N ALA A 127 12.50 -0.91 -7.60
CA ALA A 127 11.93 -0.15 -8.69
C ALA A 127 10.84 -0.98 -9.36
N GLU A 128 9.73 -0.32 -9.68
CA GLU A 128 8.56 -0.95 -10.30
C GLU A 128 8.05 -0.09 -11.44
N VAL A 129 7.58 -0.75 -12.50
CA VAL A 129 6.94 -0.10 -13.65
C VAL A 129 5.64 -0.84 -13.94
N GLY A 130 4.55 -0.11 -14.08
CA GLY A 130 3.23 -0.66 -14.32
C GLY A 130 2.56 -0.03 -15.53
N LEU A 131 1.80 -0.85 -16.26
CA LEU A 131 0.97 -0.41 -17.36
C LEU A 131 -0.46 -0.92 -17.17
N TYR A 132 -1.44 -0.04 -17.27
CA TYR A 132 -2.85 -0.34 -17.07
C TYR A 132 -3.68 0.18 -18.24
N GLY A 133 -4.46 -0.70 -18.87
CA GLY A 133 -5.51 -0.35 -19.80
C GLY A 133 -6.87 -0.38 -19.11
N THR A 134 -7.60 0.72 -19.17
CA THR A 134 -8.96 0.81 -18.65
C THR A 134 -9.94 0.97 -19.81
N VAL A 135 -10.93 0.07 -19.86
CA VAL A 135 -12.12 0.16 -20.71
C VAL A 135 -13.32 -0.01 -19.79
N SER A 136 -13.90 1.10 -19.31
CA SER A 136 -14.93 1.06 -18.27
C SER A 136 -16.05 0.05 -18.59
N PRO A 137 -16.42 -0.84 -17.64
CA PRO A 137 -15.99 -0.90 -16.23
C PRO A 137 -14.72 -1.73 -15.94
N ILE A 138 -14.07 -2.29 -16.95
CA ILE A 138 -12.97 -3.23 -16.82
C ILE A 138 -11.62 -2.50 -16.83
N THR A 139 -10.67 -2.96 -16.04
CA THR A 139 -9.27 -2.54 -16.08
C THR A 139 -8.38 -3.77 -16.10
N LEU A 140 -7.42 -3.81 -17.01
CA LEU A 140 -6.38 -4.82 -17.07
C LEU A 140 -5.03 -4.12 -16.95
N GLY A 141 -4.06 -4.77 -16.34
CA GLY A 141 -2.72 -4.22 -16.26
C GLY A 141 -1.68 -5.26 -15.91
N ALA A 142 -0.43 -4.84 -16.02
CA ALA A 142 0.71 -5.61 -15.55
C ALA A 142 1.67 -4.68 -14.82
N VAL A 143 2.27 -5.17 -13.75
CA VAL A 143 3.33 -4.47 -13.02
C VAL A 143 4.55 -5.35 -12.98
N TYR A 144 5.66 -4.80 -13.46
CA TYR A 144 6.97 -5.41 -13.33
C TYR A 144 7.68 -4.81 -12.12
N ARG A 145 8.01 -5.64 -11.13
CA ARG A 145 8.74 -5.29 -9.91
C ARG A 145 10.15 -5.85 -10.00
N GLY A 146 11.12 -5.08 -9.51
CA GLY A 146 12.52 -5.50 -9.50
C GLY A 146 13.29 -5.07 -10.74
N MET A 147 13.02 -3.88 -11.28
CA MET A 147 13.84 -3.33 -12.36
C MET A 147 15.29 -3.18 -11.88
N PRO A 148 16.28 -3.79 -12.57
CA PRO A 148 17.67 -3.74 -12.13
C PRO A 148 18.20 -2.31 -12.27
N LEU A 149 18.58 -1.71 -11.13
CA LEU A 149 19.18 -0.39 -11.08
C LEU A 149 20.71 -0.51 -11.03
N PRO A 150 21.47 0.36 -11.73
CA PRO A 150 22.92 0.37 -11.64
C PRO A 150 23.40 0.51 -10.18
N GLY A 151 24.18 -0.47 -9.70
CA GLY A 151 24.73 -0.48 -8.34
C GLY A 151 23.77 -0.99 -7.25
N ALA A 152 22.58 -1.48 -7.59
CA ALA A 152 21.71 -2.18 -6.64
C ALA A 152 21.95 -3.71 -6.70
N PRO A 153 21.80 -4.45 -5.58
CA PRO A 153 21.73 -5.91 -5.61
C PRO A 153 20.62 -6.33 -6.58
N GLN A 154 20.86 -7.37 -7.40
CA GLN A 154 19.85 -7.93 -8.32
C GLN A 154 18.56 -8.21 -7.54
N PRO A 155 17.52 -7.37 -7.67
CA PRO A 155 16.30 -7.57 -6.91
C PRO A 155 15.54 -8.75 -7.51
N GLN A 156 14.73 -9.41 -6.69
CA GLN A 156 13.81 -10.42 -7.19
C GLN A 156 12.87 -9.78 -8.22
N GLN A 157 12.80 -10.40 -9.40
CA GLN A 157 11.98 -9.93 -10.50
C GLN A 157 10.63 -10.61 -10.46
N ILE A 158 9.55 -9.81 -10.45
CA ILE A 158 8.18 -10.31 -10.33
C ILE A 158 7.32 -9.58 -11.37
N ILE A 159 6.47 -10.32 -12.07
CA ILE A 159 5.39 -9.78 -12.89
C ILE A 159 4.06 -10.03 -12.18
N ALA A 160 3.35 -8.97 -11.84
CA ALA A 160 1.99 -9.02 -11.33
C ALA A 160 1.01 -8.74 -12.48
N ALA A 161 0.21 -9.73 -12.88
CA ALA A 161 -0.91 -9.53 -13.78
C ALA A 161 -2.13 -9.05 -12.98
N ILE A 162 -2.83 -8.03 -13.45
CA ILE A 162 -3.93 -7.37 -12.72
C ILE A 162 -5.17 -7.33 -13.59
N ALA A 163 -6.29 -7.75 -13.03
CA ALA A 163 -7.62 -7.58 -13.61
C ALA A 163 -8.56 -6.94 -12.58
N GLY A 164 -9.38 -5.99 -13.01
CA GLY A 164 -10.30 -5.31 -12.12
C GLY A 164 -11.57 -4.90 -12.81
N ILE A 165 -12.63 -4.78 -12.01
CA ILE A 165 -13.94 -4.32 -12.45
C ILE A 165 -14.46 -3.27 -11.47
N SER A 166 -14.94 -2.16 -12.00
CA SER A 166 -15.54 -1.07 -11.24
C SER A 166 -17.04 -1.00 -11.48
N THR A 167 -17.84 -1.19 -10.43
CA THR A 167 -19.30 -1.13 -10.49
C THR A 167 -19.84 -0.21 -9.39
N GLY A 168 -20.44 0.92 -9.80
CA GLY A 168 -20.93 1.93 -8.87
C GLY A 168 -19.85 2.43 -7.91
N VAL A 169 -20.05 2.19 -6.61
CA VAL A 169 -19.11 2.53 -5.53
C VAL A 169 -18.04 1.46 -5.31
N PHE A 170 -18.21 0.25 -5.82
CA PHE A 170 -17.29 -0.85 -5.59
C PHE A 170 -16.27 -0.99 -6.72
N ARG A 171 -15.06 -1.38 -6.34
CA ARG A 171 -13.99 -1.82 -7.23
C ARG A 171 -13.47 -3.14 -6.72
N PHE A 172 -13.53 -4.15 -7.57
CA PHE A 172 -12.95 -5.46 -7.31
C PHE A 172 -11.70 -5.58 -8.16
N GLY A 173 -10.60 -6.02 -7.57
CA GLY A 173 -9.35 -6.30 -8.26
C GLY A 173 -8.88 -7.71 -7.92
N TYR A 174 -8.28 -8.35 -8.89
CA TYR A 174 -7.59 -9.62 -8.74
C TYR A 174 -6.20 -9.45 -9.34
N SER A 175 -5.19 -9.94 -8.64
CA SER A 175 -3.82 -9.97 -9.13
C SER A 175 -3.17 -11.32 -8.93
N TYR A 176 -2.29 -11.66 -9.86
CA TYR A 176 -1.49 -12.87 -9.83
C TYR A 176 -0.01 -12.51 -10.01
N ASP A 177 0.77 -12.77 -8.98
CA ASP A 177 2.19 -12.44 -8.93
C ASP A 177 3.01 -13.67 -9.36
N VAL A 178 3.78 -13.51 -10.43
CA VAL A 178 4.68 -14.53 -10.98
C VAL A 178 6.11 -14.10 -10.77
N SER A 179 6.88 -14.88 -10.00
CA SER A 179 8.31 -14.67 -9.85
C SER A 179 9.07 -15.15 -11.09
N LEU A 180 9.99 -14.33 -11.59
CA LEU A 180 10.83 -14.64 -12.75
C LEU A 180 12.19 -15.24 -12.37
N SER A 181 12.55 -15.24 -11.09
CA SER A 181 13.81 -15.81 -10.61
C SER A 181 13.72 -17.33 -10.46
N ASP A 182 14.75 -18.06 -10.92
CA ASP A 182 14.82 -19.53 -10.90
C ASP A 182 14.53 -20.15 -9.51
N PHE A 183 14.95 -19.49 -8.43
CA PHE A 183 14.71 -19.96 -7.06
C PHE A 183 13.26 -19.82 -6.58
N SER A 184 12.45 -18.98 -7.23
CA SER A 184 11.08 -18.67 -6.81
C SER A 184 10.01 -19.09 -7.80
N ALA A 185 10.39 -19.58 -8.98
CA ALA A 185 9.47 -20.22 -9.90
C ALA A 185 8.86 -21.50 -9.28
N ASP A 186 9.65 -22.23 -8.49
CA ASP A 186 9.22 -23.47 -7.81
C ASP A 186 8.29 -23.25 -6.61
N LEU A 187 8.24 -22.02 -6.06
CA LEU A 187 7.41 -21.68 -4.91
C LEU A 187 5.94 -21.37 -5.28
N GLY A 188 5.62 -21.34 -6.58
CA GLY A 188 4.30 -20.97 -7.09
C GLY A 188 4.04 -19.46 -7.09
N GLY A 189 2.98 -19.04 -7.79
CA GLY A 189 2.54 -17.64 -7.80
C GLY A 189 1.61 -17.30 -6.63
N ALA A 190 1.46 -16.01 -6.33
CA ALA A 190 0.56 -15.53 -5.28
C ALA A 190 -0.72 -14.92 -5.88
N HIS A 191 -1.87 -15.31 -5.35
CA HIS A 191 -3.17 -14.77 -5.72
C HIS A 191 -3.60 -13.71 -4.70
N GLU A 192 -3.95 -12.51 -5.16
CA GLU A 192 -4.45 -11.45 -4.30
C GLU A 192 -5.82 -10.97 -4.80
N LEU A 193 -6.75 -10.79 -3.88
CA LEU A 193 -8.08 -10.24 -4.12
C LEU A 193 -8.21 -8.94 -3.35
N SER A 194 -8.57 -7.87 -4.07
CA SER A 194 -8.73 -6.53 -3.51
C SER A 194 -10.16 -6.04 -3.69
N VAL A 195 -10.68 -5.39 -2.64
CA VAL A 195 -11.98 -4.72 -2.68
C VAL A 195 -11.78 -3.29 -2.20
N SER A 196 -12.20 -2.34 -3.02
CA SER A 196 -12.12 -0.91 -2.75
C SER A 196 -13.51 -0.30 -2.86
N VAL A 197 -13.87 0.56 -1.90
CA VAL A 197 -15.10 1.36 -1.96
C VAL A 197 -14.74 2.82 -2.22
N ARG A 198 -15.26 3.39 -3.30
CA ARG A 198 -15.10 4.80 -3.69
C ARG A 198 -16.38 5.56 -3.36
N ASN A 199 -16.23 6.77 -2.81
CA ASN A 199 -17.33 7.68 -2.40
C ASN A 199 -18.15 7.19 -1.20
N PHE A 200 -17.50 6.95 -0.06
CA PHE A 200 -18.19 6.94 1.24
C PHE A 200 -18.37 8.39 1.74
N ASP A 201 -18.98 9.27 0.94
CA ASP A 201 -19.30 10.62 1.38
C ASP A 201 -20.50 10.57 2.33
N ARG A 202 -20.22 10.29 3.61
CA ARG A 202 -21.21 10.37 4.69
C ARG A 202 -21.88 11.75 4.76
N ILE A 203 -21.19 12.80 4.31
CA ILE A 203 -21.69 14.19 4.36
C ILE A 203 -22.73 14.44 3.27
N GLU A 204 -22.46 14.07 2.01
CA GLU A 204 -23.41 14.22 0.90
C GLU A 204 -24.68 13.36 1.13
N ASP A 205 -24.51 12.13 1.62
CA ASP A 205 -25.63 11.24 1.94
C ASP A 205 -26.41 11.69 3.19
N ALA A 206 -25.75 12.25 4.20
CA ALA A 206 -26.43 12.86 5.36
C ALA A 206 -27.22 14.10 4.95
N TRP A 207 -26.66 14.97 4.09
CA TRP A 207 -27.37 16.14 3.57
C TRP A 207 -28.53 15.77 2.66
N ARG A 208 -28.42 14.71 1.85
CA ARG A 208 -29.57 14.17 1.08
C ARG A 208 -30.67 13.65 2.00
N ARG A 209 -30.34 12.91 3.07
CA ARG A 209 -31.33 12.46 4.07
C ARG A 209 -32.00 13.62 4.81
N LEU A 210 -31.26 14.68 5.11
CA LEU A 210 -31.81 15.90 5.73
C LEU A 210 -32.73 16.67 4.76
N ARG A 211 -32.40 16.73 3.47
CA ARG A 211 -33.20 17.40 2.44
C ARG A 211 -34.52 16.68 2.12
N HIS A 212 -34.59 15.37 2.34
CA HIS A 212 -35.82 14.57 2.16
C HIS A 212 -36.75 14.57 3.39
N ARG A 213 -36.40 15.24 4.49
CA ARG A 213 -37.40 15.60 5.49
C ARG A 213 -38.25 16.73 4.90
N ASN A 214 -39.40 16.37 4.34
CA ASN A 214 -40.49 17.31 4.08
C ASN A 214 -40.79 18.04 5.39
N PHE A 215 -40.25 19.24 5.57
CA PHE A 215 -40.82 20.17 6.53
C PHE A 215 -42.22 20.49 6.00
N LYS A 216 -43.24 19.96 6.69
CA LYS A 216 -44.61 20.42 6.53
C LYS A 216 -44.56 21.93 6.77
N ALA A 217 -44.86 22.73 5.75
CA ALA A 217 -45.00 24.17 5.92
C ALA A 217 -46.03 24.40 7.04
N ILE A 218 -45.63 25.15 8.07
CA ILE A 218 -46.55 25.58 9.13
C ILE A 218 -47.55 26.52 8.44
N PRO A 219 -48.85 26.22 8.43
CA PRO A 219 -49.82 27.15 7.84
C PRO A 219 -49.80 28.44 8.66
N THR A 220 -49.52 29.55 7.99
CA THR A 220 -49.62 30.89 8.55
C THR A 220 -51.07 31.17 8.93
N PRO A 221 -51.35 31.78 10.10
CA PRO A 221 -52.70 32.19 10.46
C PRO A 221 -53.19 33.23 9.47
N ALA A 222 -54.40 33.03 8.95
CA ALA A 222 -55.12 34.05 8.22
C ALA A 222 -55.68 35.09 9.20
N PHE A 223 -55.38 36.36 8.95
CA PHE A 223 -56.18 37.52 9.32
C PHE A 223 -56.13 38.51 8.16
#